data_AF-A0A1J5MC01-F1
#
_entry.id   AF-A0A1J5MC01-F1
#
_cell.length_a   1.000
_cell.length_b   1.000
_cell.length_c   1.000
_cell.angle_alpha   90.00
_cell.angle_beta   90.00
_cell.angle_gamma   90.00
#
_symmetry.space_group_name_H-M   'P 1'
#
loop_
_entity.id
_entity.type
_entity.pdbx_description
1 polymer ?
#
loop_
_entity_poly.entity_id
_entity_poly.type
_entity_poly.pdbx_seq_one_letter_code
_entity_poly.pdbx_strand_id
1 'polypeptide(L)'
;MGNYYSMSELFKDIYNQAFYQQFADVVNNVIEGFSTDSFINKIFDESFDGMELKARMAHTSSVLHYFLDDDFDVATKQIIAIIDALESKGLSEQSIEYMFFPHYIEQFGLDEYESAVVAFERITQFTSCEFAVRPFLVKYPEPMLAQMTAWTKHTHPSVRRLASEGSRPRLPWAMALPAYKANPTPLLPILTTLRDDNDEVVRRSVANNLNDIAKDNPDFVVNFAQQYSGESVNTDKLIKHACRTLLKQGHPAILSFYGLSYEHLSVDNLVVECDALHIGESLAFKFDVTNHDVKSRKIRLEYAIHYRKKNGQLAPKVFKISERDYAASCTRH
;
A
#
# COMPACT_ATOMS: atom_id res chain seq x y z
N MET A 1 17.62 -33.46 24.20
CA MET A 1 18.03 -33.01 22.86
C MET A 1 17.07 -31.91 22.45
N GLY A 2 17.45 -30.66 22.67
CA GLY A 2 16.63 -29.50 22.31
C GLY A 2 16.76 -29.28 20.81
N ASN A 3 15.63 -29.25 20.11
CA ASN A 3 15.56 -28.87 18.71
C ASN A 3 16.02 -27.41 18.56
N TYR A 4 17.28 -27.23 18.18
CA TYR A 4 17.70 -26.07 17.40
C TYR A 4 17.03 -26.21 16.03
N TYR A 5 16.14 -25.28 15.67
CA TYR A 5 16.01 -24.66 14.35
C TYR A 5 14.76 -23.79 14.33
N SER A 6 14.96 -22.49 14.24
CA SER A 6 14.11 -21.60 13.43
C SER A 6 15.04 -20.50 12.95
N MET A 7 15.72 -20.75 11.83
CA MET A 7 16.07 -19.63 10.96
C MET A 7 14.73 -19.04 10.52
N SER A 8 14.55 -17.73 10.68
CA SER A 8 13.40 -17.05 10.09
C SER A 8 13.44 -17.32 8.58
N GLU A 9 12.42 -18.00 8.05
CA GLU A 9 12.29 -18.23 6.61
C GLU A 9 12.24 -16.86 5.89
N LEU A 10 12.98 -16.73 4.79
CA LEU A 10 12.98 -15.49 4.03
C LEU A 10 11.63 -15.38 3.32
N PHE A 11 11.12 -14.16 3.16
CA PHE A 11 9.82 -13.94 2.53
C PHE A 11 9.73 -14.46 1.08
N LYS A 12 10.88 -14.63 0.40
CA LYS A 12 10.94 -15.25 -0.93
C LYS A 12 10.65 -16.76 -0.94
N ASP A 13 10.76 -17.42 0.21
CA ASP A 13 10.62 -18.87 0.34
C ASP A 13 9.16 -19.35 0.40
N ILE A 14 8.20 -18.41 0.28
CA ILE A 14 6.82 -18.71 -0.09
C ILE A 14 6.75 -19.47 -1.43
N TYR A 15 7.69 -19.19 -2.33
CA TYR A 15 7.89 -19.93 -3.57
C TYR A 15 8.81 -21.11 -3.31
N ASN A 16 8.21 -22.24 -2.97
CA ASN A 16 8.90 -23.49 -2.69
C ASN A 16 8.27 -24.68 -3.44
N GLN A 17 8.88 -25.86 -3.34
CA GLN A 17 8.45 -27.08 -4.03
C GLN A 17 6.96 -27.41 -3.77
N ALA A 18 6.52 -27.31 -2.51
CA ALA A 18 5.16 -27.66 -2.13
C ALA A 18 4.14 -26.71 -2.76
N PHE A 19 4.42 -25.40 -2.75
CA PHE A 19 3.60 -24.40 -3.42
C PHE A 19 3.44 -24.72 -4.92
N TYR A 20 4.55 -24.93 -5.63
CA TYR A 20 4.47 -25.17 -7.08
C TYR A 20 3.86 -26.51 -7.43
N GLN A 21 4.05 -27.56 -6.61
CA GLN A 21 3.40 -28.84 -6.84
C GLN A 21 1.88 -28.70 -6.73
N GLN A 22 1.40 -28.07 -5.66
CA GLN A 22 -0.04 -27.82 -5.46
C GLN A 22 -0.62 -26.95 -6.58
N PHE A 23 0.12 -25.92 -7.00
CA PHE A 23 -0.28 -25.06 -8.11
C PHE A 23 -0.34 -25.84 -9.43
N ALA A 24 0.70 -26.58 -9.78
CA ALA A 24 0.78 -27.36 -11.00
C ALA A 24 -0.33 -28.43 -11.07
N ASP A 25 -0.66 -29.08 -9.96
CA ASP A 25 -1.78 -30.03 -9.89
C ASP A 25 -3.13 -29.35 -10.21
N VAL A 26 -3.31 -28.07 -9.87
CA VAL A 26 -4.51 -27.32 -10.24
C VAL A 26 -4.48 -26.99 -11.73
N VAL A 27 -3.38 -26.45 -12.23
CA VAL A 27 -3.25 -26.09 -13.65
C VAL A 27 -3.44 -27.32 -14.55
N ASN A 28 -2.92 -28.48 -14.17
CA ASN A 28 -3.07 -29.74 -14.91
C ASN A 28 -4.54 -30.18 -15.09
N ASN A 29 -5.44 -29.74 -14.22
CA ASN A 29 -6.88 -30.03 -14.33
C ASN A 29 -7.63 -29.01 -15.18
N VAL A 30 -6.99 -27.89 -15.54
CA VAL A 30 -7.61 -26.77 -16.27
C VAL A 30 -7.09 -26.67 -17.70
N ILE A 31 -5.79 -26.90 -17.90
CA ILE A 31 -5.12 -26.72 -19.18
C ILE A 31 -4.84 -28.09 -19.80
N GLU A 32 -5.46 -28.34 -20.96
CA GLU A 32 -5.20 -29.56 -21.73
C GLU A 32 -3.75 -29.61 -22.21
N GLY A 33 -3.10 -30.78 -22.07
CA GLY A 33 -1.70 -30.96 -22.48
C GLY A 33 -0.67 -30.37 -21.51
N PHE A 34 -1.09 -29.79 -20.38
CA PHE A 34 -0.16 -29.38 -19.32
C PHE A 34 0.60 -30.58 -18.76
N SER A 35 1.88 -30.39 -18.43
CA SER A 35 2.73 -31.40 -17.81
C SER A 35 3.31 -30.84 -16.52
N THR A 36 2.87 -31.37 -15.38
CA THR A 36 3.37 -30.99 -14.06
C THR A 36 4.88 -31.10 -13.96
N ASP A 37 5.47 -32.21 -14.40
CA ASP A 37 6.92 -32.40 -14.36
C ASP A 37 7.66 -31.37 -15.22
N SER A 38 7.15 -31.08 -16.42
CA SER A 38 7.73 -30.05 -17.29
C SER A 38 7.66 -28.67 -16.65
N PHE A 39 6.54 -28.32 -16.02
CA PHE A 39 6.36 -27.05 -15.32
C PHE A 39 7.33 -26.92 -14.14
N ILE A 40 7.39 -27.94 -13.27
CA ILE A 40 8.29 -27.96 -12.11
C ILE A 40 9.76 -27.83 -12.53
N ASN A 41 10.18 -28.57 -13.56
CA ASN A 41 11.56 -28.50 -14.08
C ASN A 41 11.89 -27.11 -14.67
N LYS A 42 10.93 -26.41 -15.26
CA LYS A 42 11.12 -25.03 -15.75
C LYS A 42 11.15 -24.01 -14.61
N ILE A 43 10.38 -24.22 -13.55
CA ILE A 43 10.40 -23.36 -12.36
C ILE A 43 11.75 -23.46 -11.66
N PHE A 44 12.20 -24.67 -11.33
CA PHE A 44 13.43 -24.91 -10.58
C PHE A 44 14.64 -25.11 -11.48
N ASP A 45 14.91 -24.12 -12.33
CA ASP A 45 16.17 -24.08 -13.09
C ASP A 45 17.37 -23.73 -12.20
N GLU A 46 18.58 -23.77 -12.77
CA GLU A 46 19.83 -23.51 -12.05
C GLU A 46 19.91 -22.09 -11.43
N SER A 47 19.07 -21.16 -11.87
CA SER A 47 19.07 -19.77 -11.42
C SER A 47 18.08 -19.49 -10.28
N PHE A 48 17.10 -20.37 -10.04
CA PHE A 48 15.99 -20.16 -9.11
C PHE A 48 16.45 -19.84 -7.67
N ASP A 49 17.47 -20.54 -7.17
CA ASP A 49 18.00 -20.35 -5.81
C ASP A 49 18.57 -18.94 -5.60
N GLY A 50 19.14 -18.35 -6.66
CA GLY A 50 19.67 -16.99 -6.65
C GLY A 50 18.62 -15.89 -6.76
N MET A 51 17.36 -16.23 -7.08
CA MET A 51 16.30 -15.26 -7.26
C MET A 51 15.74 -14.73 -5.94
N GLU A 52 15.51 -13.41 -5.88
CA GLU A 52 14.72 -12.76 -4.84
C GLU A 52 13.23 -12.79 -5.18
N LEU A 53 12.36 -12.42 -4.24
CA LEU A 53 10.89 -12.56 -4.35
C LEU A 53 10.32 -12.10 -5.71
N LYS A 54 10.65 -10.88 -6.15
CA LYS A 54 10.13 -10.33 -7.42
C LYS A 54 10.66 -11.06 -8.65
N ALA A 55 11.90 -11.54 -8.60
CA ALA A 55 12.47 -12.33 -9.69
C ALA A 55 11.77 -13.70 -9.77
N ARG A 56 11.48 -14.35 -8.62
CA ARG A 56 10.68 -15.58 -8.58
C ARG A 56 9.27 -15.35 -9.15
N MET A 57 8.60 -14.26 -8.78
CA MET A 57 7.29 -13.89 -9.33
C MET A 57 7.32 -13.73 -10.86
N ALA A 58 8.29 -12.98 -11.39
CA ALA A 58 8.43 -12.77 -12.84
C ALA A 58 8.81 -14.04 -13.61
N HIS A 59 9.66 -14.87 -13.00
CA HIS A 59 10.00 -16.19 -13.51
C HIS A 59 8.76 -17.08 -13.60
N THR A 60 7.93 -17.12 -12.56
CA THR A 60 6.68 -17.89 -12.58
C THR A 60 5.72 -17.45 -13.67
N SER A 61 5.54 -16.13 -13.88
CA SER A 61 4.73 -15.63 -14.99
C SER A 61 5.28 -16.11 -16.34
N SER A 62 6.60 -16.05 -16.51
CA SER A 62 7.26 -16.46 -17.75
C SER A 62 7.16 -17.96 -17.98
N VAL A 63 7.35 -18.77 -16.93
CA VAL A 63 7.19 -20.23 -17.01
C VAL A 63 5.75 -20.61 -17.32
N LEU A 64 4.77 -19.98 -16.65
CA LEU A 64 3.35 -20.21 -16.91
C LEU A 64 2.98 -19.88 -18.37
N HIS A 65 3.54 -18.81 -18.94
CA HIS A 65 3.31 -18.43 -20.34
C HIS A 65 3.60 -19.54 -21.34
N TYR A 66 4.65 -20.35 -21.12
CA TYR A 66 4.96 -21.49 -22.00
C TYR A 66 3.86 -22.56 -22.06
N PHE A 67 2.93 -22.57 -21.10
CA PHE A 67 1.83 -23.54 -21.02
C PHE A 67 0.47 -22.93 -21.34
N LEU A 68 0.38 -21.61 -21.49
CA LEU A 68 -0.86 -20.94 -21.89
C LEU A 68 -0.93 -20.84 -23.41
N ASP A 69 -2.10 -20.50 -23.92
CA ASP A 69 -2.30 -20.23 -25.35
C ASP A 69 -1.49 -19.00 -25.82
N ASP A 70 -1.06 -19.00 -27.08
CA ASP A 70 -0.34 -17.88 -27.69
C ASP A 70 -1.28 -16.68 -27.89
N ASP A 71 -2.59 -16.90 -28.03
CA ASP A 71 -3.60 -15.85 -28.04
C ASP A 71 -3.84 -15.33 -26.62
N PHE A 72 -3.60 -14.04 -26.42
CA PHE A 72 -3.68 -13.43 -25.08
C PHE A 72 -5.10 -13.45 -24.49
N ASP A 73 -6.14 -13.29 -25.31
CA ASP A 73 -7.52 -13.36 -24.83
C ASP A 73 -7.87 -14.78 -24.37
N VAL A 74 -7.38 -15.80 -25.06
CA VAL A 74 -7.50 -17.21 -24.61
C VAL A 74 -6.69 -17.45 -23.34
N ALA A 75 -5.44 -16.98 -23.28
CA ALA A 75 -4.57 -17.14 -22.12
C ALA A 75 -5.15 -16.49 -20.85
N THR A 76 -5.78 -15.32 -20.97
CA THR A 76 -6.43 -14.66 -19.81
C THR A 76 -7.65 -15.44 -19.31
N LYS A 77 -8.45 -16.04 -20.20
CA LYS A 77 -9.55 -16.94 -19.81
C LYS A 77 -9.04 -18.20 -19.13
N GLN A 78 -7.93 -18.75 -19.60
CA GLN A 78 -7.25 -19.87 -18.94
C GLN A 78 -6.77 -19.49 -17.54
N ILE A 79 -6.16 -18.31 -17.36
CA ILE A 79 -5.77 -17.80 -16.03
C ILE A 79 -6.98 -17.65 -15.10
N ILE A 80 -8.09 -17.11 -15.60
CA ILE A 80 -9.32 -16.99 -14.82
C ILE A 80 -9.85 -18.37 -14.41
N ALA A 81 -9.84 -19.34 -15.33
CA ALA A 81 -10.26 -20.70 -15.02
C ALA A 81 -9.34 -21.38 -13.97
N ILE A 82 -8.03 -21.10 -14.00
CA ILE A 82 -7.09 -21.57 -12.97
C ILE A 82 -7.45 -20.94 -11.62
N ILE A 83 -7.75 -19.64 -11.57
CA ILE A 83 -8.17 -18.94 -10.34
C ILE A 83 -9.47 -19.54 -9.80
N ASP A 84 -10.47 -19.76 -10.65
CA ASP A 84 -11.74 -20.39 -10.26
C ASP A 84 -11.50 -21.80 -9.68
N ALA A 85 -10.58 -22.57 -10.28
CA ALA A 85 -10.21 -23.90 -9.79
C ALA A 85 -9.46 -23.83 -8.46
N LEU A 86 -8.58 -22.85 -8.24
CA LEU A 86 -7.91 -22.61 -6.96
C LEU A 86 -8.94 -22.30 -5.86
N GLU A 87 -9.85 -21.35 -6.12
CA GLU A 87 -10.91 -20.97 -5.18
C GLU A 87 -11.84 -22.14 -4.85
N SER A 88 -12.16 -23.00 -5.83
CA SER A 88 -12.98 -24.20 -5.62
C SER A 88 -12.36 -25.20 -4.64
N LYS A 89 -11.03 -25.19 -4.50
CA LYS A 89 -10.28 -25.99 -3.53
C LYS A 89 -10.13 -25.30 -2.16
N GLY A 90 -10.82 -24.18 -1.94
CA GLY A 90 -10.78 -23.41 -0.70
C GLY A 90 -9.58 -22.47 -0.59
N LEU A 91 -8.76 -22.34 -1.64
CA LEU A 91 -7.67 -21.36 -1.66
C LEU A 91 -8.28 -19.98 -1.88
N SER A 92 -8.44 -19.25 -0.78
CA SER A 92 -9.05 -17.91 -0.76
C SER A 92 -8.23 -17.01 0.14
N GLU A 93 -6.97 -16.80 -0.20
CA GLU A 93 -6.10 -15.95 0.59
C GLU A 93 -5.55 -14.79 -0.25
N GLN A 94 -5.42 -13.64 0.40
CA GLN A 94 -4.81 -12.41 -0.09
C GLN A 94 -3.29 -12.61 -0.19
N SER A 95 -2.94 -13.56 -1.04
CA SER A 95 -1.69 -14.27 -1.03
C SER A 95 -0.77 -13.68 -2.08
N ILE A 96 0.28 -13.01 -1.59
CA ILE A 96 1.29 -12.35 -2.41
C ILE A 96 1.96 -13.32 -3.39
N GLU A 97 1.99 -14.61 -3.06
CA GLU A 97 2.53 -15.68 -3.90
C GLU A 97 1.82 -15.75 -5.26
N TYR A 98 0.53 -15.40 -5.36
CA TYR A 98 -0.20 -15.42 -6.63
C TYR A 98 -0.05 -14.14 -7.46
N MET A 99 0.75 -13.15 -7.03
CA MET A 99 0.97 -11.92 -7.79
C MET A 99 1.66 -12.14 -9.16
N PHE A 100 2.11 -13.36 -9.47
CA PHE A 100 2.53 -13.71 -10.83
C PHE A 100 1.36 -13.70 -11.84
N PHE A 101 0.10 -13.85 -11.42
CA PHE A 101 -1.05 -13.71 -12.31
C PHE A 101 -1.22 -12.27 -12.82
N PRO A 102 -1.32 -11.23 -11.96
CA PRO A 102 -1.34 -9.87 -12.46
C PRO A 102 -0.04 -9.49 -13.17
N HIS A 103 1.12 -9.97 -12.70
CA HIS A 103 2.39 -9.75 -13.42
C HIS A 103 2.40 -10.35 -14.83
N TYR A 104 1.71 -11.49 -15.07
CA TYR A 104 1.53 -12.02 -16.42
C TYR A 104 0.80 -11.01 -17.32
N ILE A 105 -0.30 -10.42 -16.84
CA ILE A 105 -1.03 -9.38 -17.58
C ILE A 105 -0.13 -8.17 -17.87
N GLU A 106 0.69 -7.76 -16.90
CA GLU A 106 1.66 -6.67 -17.06
C GLU A 106 2.70 -6.98 -18.16
N GLN A 107 3.24 -8.20 -18.16
CA GLN A 107 4.34 -8.61 -19.02
C GLN A 107 3.90 -8.88 -20.46
N PHE A 108 2.74 -9.50 -20.66
CA PHE A 108 2.29 -10.00 -21.97
C PHE A 108 1.07 -9.26 -22.52
N GLY A 109 0.34 -8.51 -21.70
CA GLY A 109 -0.95 -7.92 -22.07
C GLY A 109 -0.94 -6.43 -22.38
N LEU A 110 0.22 -5.76 -22.36
CA LEU A 110 0.28 -4.30 -22.45
C LEU A 110 -0.28 -3.75 -23.77
N ASP A 111 -0.26 -4.52 -24.84
CA ASP A 111 -0.87 -4.18 -26.15
C ASP A 111 -2.32 -4.66 -26.29
N GLU A 112 -2.83 -5.44 -25.33
CA GLU A 112 -4.12 -6.14 -25.37
C GLU A 112 -5.10 -5.55 -24.34
N TYR A 113 -5.39 -4.25 -24.46
CA TYR A 113 -6.09 -3.46 -23.44
C TYR A 113 -7.43 -4.07 -23.00
N GLU A 114 -8.27 -4.48 -23.94
CA GLU A 114 -9.64 -4.94 -23.66
C GLU A 114 -9.63 -6.23 -22.82
N SER A 115 -8.88 -7.24 -23.23
CA SER A 115 -8.72 -8.49 -22.49
C SER A 115 -7.99 -8.28 -21.15
N ALA A 116 -6.99 -7.39 -21.10
CA ALA A 116 -6.29 -7.07 -19.86
C ALA A 116 -7.21 -6.44 -18.80
N VAL A 117 -8.10 -5.53 -19.19
CA VAL A 117 -9.07 -4.89 -18.28
C VAL A 117 -10.02 -5.92 -17.68
N VAL A 118 -10.57 -6.82 -18.52
CA VAL A 118 -11.44 -7.91 -18.04
C VAL A 118 -10.68 -8.83 -17.07
N ALA A 119 -9.44 -9.18 -17.42
CA ALA A 119 -8.59 -10.00 -16.55
C ALA A 119 -8.31 -9.30 -15.22
N PHE A 120 -7.97 -8.01 -15.21
CA PHE A 120 -7.70 -7.27 -13.97
C PHE A 120 -8.89 -7.26 -13.01
N GLU A 121 -10.10 -7.07 -13.53
CA GLU A 121 -11.33 -7.06 -12.73
C GLU A 121 -11.55 -8.39 -12.01
N ARG A 122 -11.30 -9.53 -12.68
CA ARG A 122 -11.45 -10.85 -12.07
C ARG A 122 -10.27 -11.21 -11.18
N ILE A 123 -9.04 -11.04 -11.66
CA ILE A 123 -7.82 -11.39 -10.93
C ILE A 123 -7.73 -10.61 -9.62
N THR A 124 -8.10 -9.32 -9.60
CA THR A 124 -7.99 -8.51 -8.38
C THR A 124 -8.91 -8.95 -7.24
N GLN A 125 -9.92 -9.76 -7.53
CA GLN A 125 -10.79 -10.36 -6.52
C GLN A 125 -10.09 -11.52 -5.79
N PHE A 126 -9.10 -12.15 -6.45
CA PHE A 126 -8.26 -13.22 -5.92
C PHE A 126 -6.94 -12.71 -5.34
N THR A 127 -6.16 -11.94 -6.12
CA THR A 127 -4.87 -11.35 -5.70
C THR A 127 -4.69 -9.96 -6.31
N SER A 128 -4.02 -9.04 -5.61
CA SER A 128 -4.07 -7.64 -6.01
C SER A 128 -3.36 -7.34 -7.34
N CYS A 129 -4.06 -6.65 -8.24
CA CYS A 129 -3.50 -6.15 -9.50
C CYS A 129 -2.79 -4.78 -9.37
N GLU A 130 -2.53 -4.29 -8.15
CA GLU A 130 -2.11 -2.90 -7.89
C GLU A 130 -0.81 -2.48 -8.58
N PHE A 131 0.09 -3.44 -8.88
CA PHE A 131 1.32 -3.19 -9.63
C PHE A 131 1.06 -3.22 -11.14
N ALA A 132 0.39 -4.28 -11.60
CA ALA A 132 0.22 -4.60 -13.01
C ALA A 132 -0.66 -3.60 -13.78
N VAL A 133 -1.60 -2.93 -13.12
CA VAL A 133 -2.41 -1.90 -13.77
C VAL A 133 -1.65 -0.61 -14.10
N ARG A 134 -0.46 -0.41 -13.52
CA ARG A 134 0.25 0.88 -13.59
C ARG A 134 0.86 1.15 -14.97
N PRO A 135 1.49 0.18 -15.65
CA PRO A 135 1.88 0.37 -17.05
C PRO A 135 0.70 0.73 -17.96
N PHE A 136 -0.49 0.20 -17.70
CA PHE A 136 -1.71 0.55 -18.45
C PHE A 136 -2.17 1.98 -18.17
N LEU A 137 -2.07 2.47 -16.93
CA LEU A 137 -2.30 3.89 -16.61
C LEU A 137 -1.31 4.83 -17.30
N VAL A 138 -0.12 4.34 -17.66
CA VAL A 138 0.89 5.13 -18.40
C VAL A 138 0.65 5.08 -19.90
N LYS A 139 0.34 3.90 -20.45
CA LYS A 139 0.14 3.70 -21.90
C LYS A 139 -1.24 4.16 -22.37
N TYR A 140 -2.28 3.94 -21.57
CA TYR A 140 -3.68 4.28 -21.84
C TYR A 140 -4.25 5.18 -20.73
N PRO A 141 -3.71 6.40 -20.53
CA PRO A 141 -4.06 7.23 -19.38
C PRO A 141 -5.55 7.54 -19.29
N GLU A 142 -6.18 7.96 -20.40
CA GLU A 142 -7.62 8.29 -20.41
C GLU A 142 -8.50 7.04 -20.30
N PRO A 143 -8.34 5.99 -21.14
CA PRO A 143 -9.20 4.80 -21.06
C PRO A 143 -9.06 4.08 -19.72
N MET A 144 -7.83 3.87 -19.24
CA MET A 144 -7.59 3.12 -18.01
C MET A 144 -8.11 3.88 -16.80
N LEU A 145 -7.95 5.22 -16.74
CA LEU A 145 -8.49 6.01 -15.64
C LEU A 145 -10.03 6.05 -15.66
N ALA A 146 -10.65 6.09 -16.85
CA ALA A 146 -12.10 5.96 -16.98
C ALA A 146 -12.59 4.61 -16.43
N GLN A 147 -11.87 3.51 -16.74
CA GLN A 147 -12.18 2.19 -16.18
C GLN A 147 -11.97 2.14 -14.65
N MET A 148 -10.87 2.70 -14.12
CA MET A 148 -10.66 2.81 -12.67
C MET A 148 -11.82 3.57 -12.00
N THR A 149 -12.32 4.63 -12.64
CA THR A 149 -13.48 5.39 -12.15
C THR A 149 -14.77 4.57 -12.21
N ALA A 150 -14.96 3.74 -13.23
CA ALA A 150 -16.10 2.81 -13.29
C ALA A 150 -16.03 1.76 -12.16
N TRP A 151 -14.83 1.21 -11.91
CA TRP A 151 -14.59 0.22 -10.86
C TRP A 151 -14.88 0.72 -9.44
N THR A 152 -14.95 2.03 -9.19
CA THR A 152 -15.36 2.53 -7.86
C THR A 152 -16.80 2.21 -7.50
N LYS A 153 -17.62 1.82 -8.49
CA LYS A 153 -19.02 1.41 -8.30
C LYS A 153 -19.21 -0.10 -8.28
N HIS A 154 -18.12 -0.86 -8.41
CA HIS A 154 -18.19 -2.32 -8.46
C HIS A 154 -18.63 -2.91 -7.11
N THR A 155 -19.37 -4.02 -7.15
CA THR A 155 -19.92 -4.68 -5.95
C THR A 155 -18.82 -5.27 -5.06
N HIS A 156 -17.76 -5.80 -5.67
CA HIS A 156 -16.62 -6.39 -4.97
C HIS A 156 -15.64 -5.32 -4.42
N PRO A 157 -15.30 -5.34 -3.13
CA PRO A 157 -14.42 -4.35 -2.51
C PRO A 157 -13.00 -4.33 -3.09
N SER A 158 -12.41 -5.48 -3.44
CA SER A 158 -11.06 -5.50 -4.04
C SER A 158 -10.97 -4.76 -5.38
N VAL A 159 -12.04 -4.76 -6.18
CA VAL A 159 -12.10 -4.01 -7.44
C VAL A 159 -12.19 -2.50 -7.17
N ARG A 160 -13.02 -2.08 -6.21
CA ARG A 160 -13.07 -0.68 -5.75
C ARG A 160 -11.74 -0.23 -5.15
N ARG A 161 -11.09 -1.09 -4.36
CA ARG A 161 -9.75 -0.85 -3.80
C ARG A 161 -8.74 -0.66 -4.93
N LEU A 162 -8.74 -1.50 -5.95
CA LEU A 162 -7.81 -1.39 -7.09
C LEU A 162 -7.87 -0.02 -7.76
N ALA A 163 -9.06 0.55 -7.92
CA ALA A 163 -9.24 1.90 -8.47
C ALA A 163 -8.45 2.96 -7.70
N SER A 164 -8.50 2.92 -6.36
CA SER A 164 -7.75 3.85 -5.51
C SER A 164 -6.28 3.47 -5.38
N GLU A 165 -5.96 2.18 -5.19
CA GLU A 165 -4.61 1.72 -4.86
C GLU A 165 -3.69 1.72 -6.09
N GLY A 166 -4.19 1.18 -7.21
CA GLY A 166 -3.47 1.11 -8.47
C GLY A 166 -3.15 2.49 -9.04
N SER A 167 -3.99 3.50 -8.77
CA SER A 167 -3.80 4.88 -9.21
C SER A 167 -2.95 5.74 -8.26
N ARG A 168 -2.41 5.17 -7.17
CA ARG A 168 -1.58 5.93 -6.21
C ARG A 168 -0.35 6.55 -6.88
N PRO A 169 -0.05 7.85 -6.63
CA PRO A 169 1.14 8.50 -7.19
C PRO A 169 2.46 7.84 -6.76
N ARG A 170 2.52 7.30 -5.54
CA ARG A 170 3.74 6.79 -4.88
C ARG A 170 3.52 5.43 -4.20
N LEU A 171 2.90 4.49 -4.91
CA LEU A 171 2.69 3.13 -4.42
C LEU A 171 4.05 2.47 -4.07
N PRO A 172 4.25 1.96 -2.84
CA PRO A 172 5.46 1.23 -2.47
C PRO A 172 5.69 0.03 -3.38
N TRP A 173 6.97 -0.30 -3.62
CA TRP A 173 7.42 -1.41 -4.47
C TRP A 173 7.03 -1.31 -5.95
N ALA A 174 6.20 -0.36 -6.37
CA ALA A 174 5.82 -0.16 -7.76
C ALA A 174 6.55 1.03 -8.39
N MET A 175 6.49 1.13 -9.73
CA MET A 175 6.87 2.36 -10.43
C MET A 175 6.00 3.53 -9.93
N ALA A 176 6.57 4.73 -9.78
CA ALA A 176 5.76 5.91 -9.50
C ALA A 176 4.88 6.28 -10.71
N LEU A 177 3.83 7.09 -10.49
CA LEU A 177 3.04 7.69 -11.57
C LEU A 177 3.31 9.21 -11.58
N PRO A 178 4.32 9.69 -12.34
CA PRO A 178 4.73 11.10 -12.30
C PRO A 178 3.61 12.07 -12.67
N ALA A 179 2.73 11.69 -13.60
CA ALA A 179 1.57 12.49 -13.99
C ALA A 179 0.68 12.84 -12.79
N TYR A 180 0.37 11.86 -11.93
CA TYR A 180 -0.46 12.07 -10.74
C TYR A 180 0.28 12.72 -9.58
N LYS A 181 1.62 12.65 -9.55
CA LYS A 181 2.41 13.47 -8.64
C LYS A 181 2.39 14.94 -9.05
N ALA A 182 2.44 15.22 -10.35
CA ALA A 182 2.44 16.59 -10.87
C ALA A 182 1.05 17.23 -10.82
N ASN A 183 0.00 16.45 -11.12
CA ASN A 183 -1.38 16.90 -11.07
C ASN A 183 -2.31 15.77 -10.57
N PRO A 184 -2.75 15.81 -9.31
CA PRO A 184 -3.63 14.78 -8.74
C PRO A 184 -5.12 14.97 -9.10
N THR A 185 -5.49 16.06 -9.77
CA THR A 185 -6.89 16.39 -10.13
C THR A 185 -7.65 15.23 -10.80
N PRO A 186 -7.07 14.48 -11.74
CA PRO A 186 -7.77 13.36 -12.39
C PRO A 186 -8.20 12.25 -11.41
N LEU A 187 -7.56 12.15 -10.23
CA LEU A 187 -7.91 11.15 -9.22
C LEU A 187 -9.12 11.55 -8.35
N LEU A 188 -9.52 12.82 -8.37
CA LEU A 188 -10.58 13.34 -7.50
C LEU A 188 -11.90 12.55 -7.61
N PRO A 189 -12.42 12.16 -8.80
CA PRO A 189 -13.64 11.35 -8.90
C PRO A 189 -13.55 10.01 -8.15
N ILE A 190 -12.38 9.35 -8.21
CA ILE A 190 -12.15 8.08 -7.52
C ILE A 190 -12.11 8.30 -6.00
N LEU A 191 -11.28 9.25 -5.55
CA LEU A 191 -11.07 9.52 -4.12
C LEU A 191 -12.35 9.98 -3.43
N THR A 192 -13.14 10.81 -4.11
CA THR A 192 -14.40 11.32 -3.57
C THR A 192 -15.45 10.22 -3.52
N THR A 193 -15.60 9.41 -4.57
CA THR A 193 -16.59 8.32 -4.60
C THR A 193 -16.34 7.29 -3.51
N LEU A 194 -15.08 6.97 -3.22
CA LEU A 194 -14.69 5.92 -2.26
C LEU A 194 -14.44 6.41 -0.84
N ARG A 195 -14.60 7.71 -0.54
CA ARG A 195 -14.24 8.30 0.76
C ARG A 195 -15.05 7.73 1.94
N ASP A 196 -16.30 7.36 1.68
CA ASP A 196 -17.22 6.77 2.65
C ASP A 196 -17.62 5.34 2.28
N ASP A 197 -16.74 4.63 1.56
CA ASP A 197 -16.96 3.23 1.20
C ASP A 197 -17.28 2.39 2.44
N ASN A 198 -18.11 1.37 2.35
CA ASN A 198 -18.43 0.51 3.49
C ASN A 198 -17.23 -0.34 3.95
N ASP A 199 -16.31 -0.66 3.05
CA ASP A 199 -15.13 -1.48 3.31
C ASP A 199 -13.94 -0.65 3.83
N GLU A 200 -13.36 -1.04 4.98
CA GLU A 200 -12.25 -0.30 5.59
C GLU A 200 -10.99 -0.34 4.73
N VAL A 201 -10.70 -1.45 4.03
CA VAL A 201 -9.52 -1.61 3.20
C VAL A 201 -9.59 -0.66 2.00
N VAL A 202 -10.79 -0.44 1.46
CA VAL A 202 -11.04 0.56 0.39
C VAL A 202 -10.78 1.97 0.93
N ARG A 203 -11.40 2.34 2.07
CA ARG A 203 -11.16 3.66 2.69
C ARG A 203 -9.68 3.88 3.05
N ARG A 204 -9.00 2.83 3.52
CA ARG A 204 -7.56 2.85 3.83
C ARG A 204 -6.72 3.14 2.59
N SER A 205 -7.06 2.55 1.45
CA SER A 205 -6.43 2.83 0.17
C SER A 205 -6.58 4.31 -0.20
N VAL A 206 -7.79 4.87 -0.10
CA VAL A 206 -8.05 6.29 -0.39
C VAL A 206 -7.21 7.20 0.51
N ALA A 207 -7.14 6.91 1.82
CA ALA A 207 -6.30 7.67 2.73
C ALA A 207 -4.80 7.53 2.43
N ASN A 208 -4.34 6.39 1.93
CA ASN A 208 -2.96 6.21 1.50
C ASN A 208 -2.67 6.96 0.21
N ASN A 209 -3.61 6.99 -0.74
CA ASN A 209 -3.51 7.77 -1.96
C ASN A 209 -3.43 9.27 -1.66
N LEU A 210 -4.37 9.81 -0.86
CA LEU A 210 -4.32 11.20 -0.39
C LEU A 210 -3.01 11.52 0.35
N ASN A 211 -2.51 10.63 1.20
CA ASN A 211 -1.22 10.86 1.87
C ASN A 211 -0.02 10.84 0.91
N ASP A 212 -0.09 10.09 -0.19
CA ASP A 212 0.93 10.17 -1.23
C ASP A 212 0.86 11.49 -1.99
N ILE A 213 -0.35 11.96 -2.31
CA ILE A 213 -0.60 13.28 -2.89
C ILE A 213 -0.05 14.39 -1.99
N ALA A 214 -0.27 14.31 -0.66
CA ALA A 214 0.18 15.30 0.32
C ALA A 214 1.69 15.60 0.27
N LYS A 215 2.51 14.66 -0.22
CA LYS A 215 3.98 14.81 -0.29
C LYS A 215 4.42 15.79 -1.38
N ASP A 216 3.61 15.99 -2.40
CA ASP A 216 3.90 16.86 -3.55
C ASP A 216 2.85 17.98 -3.71
N ASN A 217 1.60 17.74 -3.31
CA ASN A 217 0.45 18.64 -3.46
C ASN A 217 -0.31 18.76 -2.11
N PRO A 218 0.27 19.38 -1.07
CA PRO A 218 -0.37 19.50 0.24
C PRO A 218 -1.73 20.20 0.19
N ASP A 219 -1.85 21.26 -0.61
CA ASP A 219 -3.08 22.06 -0.73
C ASP A 219 -4.27 21.25 -1.25
N PHE A 220 -4.02 20.28 -2.14
CA PHE A 220 -5.08 19.36 -2.60
C PHE A 220 -5.72 18.61 -1.44
N VAL A 221 -4.90 18.13 -0.50
CA VAL A 221 -5.35 17.34 0.65
C VAL A 221 -5.98 18.24 1.71
N VAL A 222 -5.49 19.47 1.89
CA VAL A 222 -6.13 20.48 2.74
C VAL A 222 -7.54 20.79 2.23
N ASN A 223 -7.69 21.08 0.94
CA ASN A 223 -8.98 21.38 0.33
C ASN A 223 -9.93 20.18 0.42
N PHE A 224 -9.44 18.97 0.16
CA PHE A 224 -10.22 17.74 0.34
C PHE A 224 -10.70 17.60 1.79
N ALA A 225 -9.83 17.83 2.78
CA ALA A 225 -10.19 17.75 4.20
C ALA A 225 -11.27 18.78 4.57
N GLN A 226 -11.11 20.03 4.12
CA GLN A 226 -12.07 21.10 4.36
C GLN A 226 -13.43 20.83 3.73
N GLN A 227 -13.46 20.23 2.54
CA GLN A 227 -14.69 19.98 1.81
C GLN A 227 -15.50 18.82 2.38
N TYR A 228 -14.84 17.73 2.81
CA TYR A 228 -15.52 16.46 3.12
C TYR A 228 -15.53 16.08 4.61
N SER A 229 -14.87 16.85 5.49
CA SER A 229 -14.92 16.54 6.92
C SER A 229 -16.30 16.84 7.52
N GLY A 230 -16.68 16.02 8.50
CA GLY A 230 -17.99 16.08 9.15
C GLY A 230 -19.10 15.35 8.40
N GLU A 231 -18.85 14.83 7.19
CA GLU A 231 -19.85 14.04 6.45
C GLU A 231 -20.16 12.70 7.13
N SER A 232 -19.13 12.00 7.62
CA SER A 232 -19.29 10.73 8.35
C SER A 232 -18.08 10.45 9.24
N VAL A 233 -18.28 9.60 10.25
CA VAL A 233 -17.19 9.11 11.12
C VAL A 233 -16.10 8.38 10.32
N ASN A 234 -16.50 7.69 9.25
CA ASN A 234 -15.58 6.97 8.38
C ASN A 234 -14.72 7.92 7.54
N THR A 235 -15.35 8.93 6.93
CA THR A 235 -14.68 9.98 6.16
C THR A 235 -13.72 10.77 7.05
N ASP A 236 -14.11 11.14 8.27
CA ASP A 236 -13.23 11.86 9.20
C ASP A 236 -12.00 11.03 9.61
N LYS A 237 -12.17 9.73 9.87
CA LYS A 237 -11.05 8.81 10.15
C LYS A 237 -10.11 8.68 8.94
N LEU A 238 -10.67 8.58 7.74
CA LEU A 238 -9.93 8.53 6.49
C LEU A 238 -9.09 9.81 6.32
N ILE A 239 -9.70 10.99 6.44
CA ILE A 239 -9.02 12.29 6.32
C ILE A 239 -7.91 12.42 7.36
N LYS A 240 -8.15 12.01 8.61
CA LYS A 240 -7.12 12.02 9.67
C LYS A 240 -5.92 11.15 9.31
N HIS A 241 -6.15 9.97 8.73
CA HIS A 241 -5.07 9.09 8.26
C HIS A 241 -4.36 9.68 7.04
N ALA A 242 -5.09 10.28 6.11
CA ALA A 242 -4.54 10.95 4.93
C ALA A 242 -3.60 12.10 5.30
N CYS A 243 -3.96 12.89 6.32
CA CYS A 243 -3.19 14.04 6.77
C CYS A 243 -1.96 13.69 7.61
N ARG A 244 -1.65 12.41 7.87
CA ARG A 244 -0.60 12.00 8.82
C ARG A 244 0.79 12.55 8.48
N THR A 245 1.13 12.68 7.19
CA THR A 245 2.41 13.26 6.78
C THR A 245 2.44 14.76 7.05
N LEU A 246 1.38 15.49 6.69
CA LEU A 246 1.26 16.92 6.93
C LEU A 246 1.24 17.25 8.44
N LEU A 247 0.56 16.42 9.24
CA LEU A 247 0.57 16.52 10.70
C LEU A 247 1.99 16.38 11.26
N LYS A 248 2.74 15.37 10.82
CA LYS A 248 4.14 15.15 11.24
C LYS A 248 5.09 16.25 10.75
N GLN A 249 4.75 16.93 9.66
CA GLN A 249 5.49 18.08 9.14
C GLN A 249 5.10 19.39 9.83
N GLY A 250 4.09 19.39 10.71
CA GLY A 250 3.58 20.59 11.33
C GLY A 250 2.92 21.56 10.34
N HIS A 251 2.28 21.06 9.28
CA HIS A 251 1.68 21.90 8.24
C HIS A 251 0.61 22.84 8.83
N PRO A 252 0.77 24.17 8.76
CA PRO A 252 -0.07 25.12 9.50
C PRO A 252 -1.57 24.98 9.24
N ALA A 253 -1.96 24.83 7.97
CA ALA A 253 -3.37 24.71 7.60
C ALA A 253 -4.02 23.43 8.18
N ILE A 254 -3.27 22.31 8.25
CA ILE A 254 -3.78 21.05 8.79
C ILE A 254 -3.82 21.08 10.32
N LEU A 255 -2.81 21.70 10.96
CA LEU A 255 -2.84 21.92 12.40
C LEU A 255 -4.06 22.77 12.78
N SER A 256 -4.24 23.91 12.10
CA SER A 256 -5.40 24.79 12.30
C SER A 256 -6.72 24.09 12.03
N PHE A 257 -6.81 23.29 10.96
CA PHE A 257 -8.01 22.52 10.63
C PHE A 257 -8.42 21.56 11.77
N TYR A 258 -7.46 20.96 12.46
CA TYR A 258 -7.73 20.12 13.63
C TYR A 258 -7.78 20.89 14.96
N GLY A 259 -7.78 22.22 14.94
CA GLY A 259 -7.77 23.07 16.13
C GLY A 259 -6.50 22.92 16.98
N LEU A 260 -5.40 22.47 16.37
CA LEU A 260 -4.10 22.30 17.03
C LEU A 260 -3.30 23.60 16.88
N SER A 261 -2.94 24.19 18.01
CA SER A 261 -2.10 25.38 18.10
C SER A 261 -1.09 25.21 19.23
N TYR A 262 0.07 25.87 19.10
CA TYR A 262 1.07 25.96 20.16
C TYR A 262 0.86 27.19 21.06
N GLU A 263 -0.08 28.08 20.70
CA GLU A 263 -0.41 29.26 21.51
C GLU A 263 -0.82 28.87 22.92
N HIS A 264 -0.32 29.64 23.90
CA HIS A 264 -0.52 29.40 25.34
C HIS A 264 0.05 28.06 25.85
N LEU A 265 0.93 27.39 25.10
CA LEU A 265 1.64 26.21 25.59
C LEU A 265 3.11 26.55 25.86
N SER A 266 3.67 26.01 26.94
CA SER A 266 5.12 25.96 27.15
C SER A 266 5.61 24.52 27.26
N VAL A 267 6.86 24.32 26.85
CA VAL A 267 7.61 23.08 27.08
C VAL A 267 8.85 23.45 27.86
N ASP A 268 8.94 22.95 29.08
CA ASP A 268 9.95 23.34 30.06
C ASP A 268 10.71 22.11 30.56
N ASN A 269 11.82 22.32 31.27
CA ASN A 269 12.54 21.28 32.00
C ASN A 269 12.92 20.03 31.17
N LEU A 270 13.29 20.21 29.89
CA LEU A 270 13.80 19.11 29.08
C LEU A 270 15.12 18.59 29.63
N VAL A 271 15.11 17.34 30.09
CA VAL A 271 16.28 16.60 30.56
C VAL A 271 16.40 15.35 29.71
N VAL A 272 17.55 15.20 29.05
CA VAL A 272 17.97 13.96 28.40
C VAL A 272 18.92 13.25 29.37
N GLU A 273 18.59 12.03 29.79
CA GLU A 273 19.26 11.38 30.93
C GLU A 273 20.64 10.79 30.60
N CYS A 274 21.10 10.95 29.35
CA CYS A 274 22.33 10.34 28.86
C CYS A 274 22.98 11.18 27.76
N ASP A 275 24.29 11.45 27.90
CA ASP A 275 25.09 12.22 26.94
C ASP A 275 25.74 11.34 25.84
N ALA A 276 25.89 10.03 26.08
CA ALA A 276 26.51 9.09 25.15
C ALA A 276 25.87 7.70 25.26
N LEU A 277 25.36 7.19 24.13
CA LEU A 277 24.58 5.96 24.06
C LEU A 277 25.24 4.96 23.09
N HIS A 278 25.26 3.68 23.45
CA HIS A 278 25.70 2.60 22.56
C HIS A 278 24.53 2.04 21.73
N ILE A 279 24.85 1.38 20.62
CA ILE A 279 23.84 0.69 19.79
C ILE A 279 23.22 -0.45 20.61
N GLY A 280 21.89 -0.45 20.68
CA GLY A 280 21.11 -1.43 21.45
C GLY A 280 20.62 -0.92 22.80
N GLU A 281 21.12 0.22 23.27
CA GLU A 281 20.66 0.85 24.51
C GLU A 281 19.43 1.76 24.26
N SER A 282 18.78 2.17 25.35
CA SER A 282 17.61 3.06 25.33
C SER A 282 17.95 4.45 25.85
N LEU A 283 17.43 5.48 25.19
CA LEU A 283 17.54 6.87 25.64
C LEU A 283 16.26 7.30 26.37
N ALA A 284 16.39 7.68 27.63
CA ALA A 284 15.30 8.29 28.40
C ALA A 284 15.42 9.83 28.36
N PHE A 285 14.29 10.50 28.28
CA PHE A 285 14.17 11.95 28.40
C PHE A 285 12.83 12.32 29.05
N LYS A 286 12.78 13.48 29.70
CA LYS A 286 11.61 14.02 30.38
C LYS A 286 11.53 15.53 30.18
N PHE A 287 10.34 16.08 30.25
CA PHE A 287 10.07 17.51 30.08
C PHE A 287 8.65 17.79 30.57
N ASP A 288 8.38 19.03 30.90
CA ASP A 288 7.06 19.48 31.33
C ASP A 288 6.33 20.15 30.17
N VAL A 289 5.03 19.93 30.08
CA VAL A 289 4.14 20.64 29.15
C VAL A 289 3.05 21.34 29.94
N THR A 290 2.98 22.66 29.83
CA THR A 290 1.98 23.48 30.52
C THR A 290 1.01 24.12 29.53
N ASN A 291 -0.29 23.95 29.80
CA ASN A 291 -1.35 24.73 29.16
C ASN A 291 -1.63 25.99 29.99
N HIS A 292 -1.17 27.14 29.54
CA HIS A 292 -1.39 28.45 30.18
C HIS A 292 -2.74 29.08 29.88
N ASP A 293 -3.56 28.43 29.04
CA ASP A 293 -4.91 28.91 28.74
C ASP A 293 -5.85 28.69 29.94
N VAL A 294 -6.88 29.53 30.00
CA VAL A 294 -8.02 29.39 30.92
C VAL A 294 -9.02 28.33 30.46
N LYS A 295 -8.81 27.74 29.28
CA LYS A 295 -9.62 26.65 28.71
C LYS A 295 -8.81 25.37 28.52
N SER A 296 -9.53 24.25 28.46
CA SER A 296 -8.95 22.98 28.01
C SER A 296 -8.53 23.08 26.54
N ARG A 297 -7.37 22.52 26.20
CA ARG A 297 -6.81 22.51 24.85
C ARG A 297 -6.44 21.09 24.43
N LYS A 298 -6.78 20.71 23.20
CA LYS A 298 -6.30 19.47 22.60
C LYS A 298 -4.85 19.67 22.14
N ILE A 299 -3.93 18.93 22.74
CA ILE A 299 -2.50 19.04 22.46
C ILE A 299 -2.05 17.80 21.71
N ARG A 300 -1.37 18.00 20.57
CA ARG A 300 -0.61 16.97 19.87
C ARG A 300 0.86 17.15 20.18
N LEU A 301 1.45 16.16 20.83
CA LEU A 301 2.83 16.20 21.30
C LEU A 301 3.69 15.20 20.52
N GLU A 302 4.78 15.70 19.94
CA GLU A 302 5.72 14.94 19.12
C GLU A 302 7.14 15.37 19.45
N TYR A 303 8.12 14.51 19.14
CA TYR A 303 9.54 14.83 19.23
C TYR A 303 10.28 14.37 17.97
N ALA A 304 11.44 14.94 17.70
CA ALA A 304 12.27 14.58 16.56
C ALA A 304 13.67 14.13 16.99
N ILE A 305 14.12 12.99 16.46
CA ILE A 305 15.53 12.59 16.53
C ILE A 305 16.20 12.93 15.20
N HIS A 306 17.31 13.65 15.27
CA HIS A 306 18.12 13.99 14.11
C HIS A 306 19.18 12.89 13.87
N TYR A 307 18.87 11.95 12.98
CA TYR A 307 19.79 10.86 12.65
C TYR A 307 20.89 11.35 11.69
N ARG A 308 22.13 10.95 11.97
CA ARG A 308 23.26 11.19 11.07
C ARG A 308 23.23 10.20 9.91
N LYS A 309 23.13 10.71 8.68
CA LYS A 309 23.23 9.93 7.45
C LYS A 309 24.67 9.59 7.11
N LYS A 310 24.88 8.64 6.19
CA LYS A 310 26.21 8.28 5.65
C LYS A 310 27.00 9.48 5.10
N ASN A 311 26.31 10.48 4.57
CA ASN A 311 26.91 11.72 4.05
C ASN A 311 27.17 12.80 5.13
N GLY A 312 27.01 12.47 6.42
CA GLY A 312 27.25 13.37 7.54
C GLY A 312 26.09 14.34 7.87
N GLN A 313 25.11 14.50 6.98
CA GLN A 313 23.94 15.36 7.22
C GLN A 313 23.01 14.75 8.28
N LEU A 314 22.32 15.63 9.01
CA LEU A 314 21.26 15.25 9.94
C LEU A 314 19.91 15.20 9.23
N ALA A 315 19.12 14.16 9.49
CA ALA A 315 17.72 14.10 9.09
C ALA A 315 16.79 13.90 10.29
N PRO A 316 15.76 14.74 10.43
CA PRO A 316 14.77 14.55 11.48
C PRO A 316 13.91 13.31 11.21
N LYS A 317 13.66 12.54 12.27
CA LYS A 317 12.62 11.52 12.33
C LYS A 317 11.66 11.90 13.45
N VAL A 318 10.42 12.21 13.06
CA VAL A 318 9.36 12.62 13.99
C VAL A 318 8.63 11.41 14.55
N PHE A 319 8.49 11.39 15.87
CA PHE A 319 7.77 10.40 16.66
C PHE A 319 6.65 11.07 17.44
N LYS A 320 5.48 10.42 17.49
CA LYS A 320 4.34 10.92 18.26
C LYS A 320 4.41 10.42 19.69
N ILE A 321 4.24 11.31 20.66
CA ILE A 321 4.13 10.98 22.09
C ILE A 321 2.65 10.78 22.43
N SER A 322 1.82 11.80 22.22
CA SER A 322 0.39 11.73 22.53
C SER A 322 -0.44 12.74 21.73
N GLU A 323 -1.77 12.58 21.74
CA GLU A 323 -2.72 13.59 21.28
C GLU A 323 -3.96 13.52 22.16
N ARG A 324 -4.12 14.48 23.08
CA ARG A 324 -5.14 14.45 24.14
C ARG A 324 -5.43 15.84 24.68
N ASP A 325 -6.53 15.98 25.42
CA ASP A 325 -6.89 17.24 26.06
C ASP A 325 -6.08 17.48 27.34
N TYR A 326 -5.60 18.70 27.49
CA TYR A 326 -4.94 19.21 28.69
C TYR A 326 -5.86 20.27 29.28
N ALA A 327 -6.21 20.10 30.55
CA ALA A 327 -7.07 21.04 31.27
C ALA A 327 -6.46 22.45 31.32
N ALA A 328 -7.29 23.44 31.60
CA ALA A 328 -6.86 24.81 31.82
C ALA A 328 -5.79 24.88 32.93
N SER A 329 -4.76 25.70 32.72
CA SER A 329 -3.69 25.95 33.71
C SER A 329 -3.02 24.69 34.26
N CYS A 330 -2.97 23.61 33.46
CA CYS A 330 -2.45 22.31 33.87
C CYS A 330 -1.03 22.08 33.32
N THR A 331 -0.13 21.63 34.18
CA THR A 331 1.17 21.07 33.80
C THR A 331 1.11 19.55 33.84
N ARG A 332 1.65 18.91 32.80
CA ARG A 332 1.93 17.46 32.79
C ARG A 332 3.42 17.22 32.61
N HIS A 333 3.91 16.26 33.37
CA HIS A 333 5.26 15.71 33.32
C HIS A 333 5.36 14.53 32.35
#